data_AF-A0A527ZCD4-F1
#
_entry.id   AF-A0A527ZCD4-F1
#
_cell.length_a   1.000
_cell.length_b   1.000
_cell.length_c   1.000
_cell.angle_alpha   90.00
_cell.angle_beta   90.00
_cell.angle_gamma   90.00
#
_symmetry.space_group_name_H-M   'P 1'
#
loop_
_entity.id
_entity.type
_entity.pdbx_description
1 polymer ?
#
loop_
_entity_poly.entity_id
_entity_poly.type
_entity_poly.pdbx_seq_one_letter_code
_entity_poly.pdbx_strand_id
1 'polypeptide(L)'
;AQYLGTAGWGTTTIVSSGKDVYIHYAAPDFAHAFGNDDRSKAAVLYAEPGGYYEQGIDWTKPVVACVVGRWKSKLTRAVGHAGAMAGSGDSAEDKERWFMGAFGVPGLFTPEHPVVSAKGAVVTNIADIPAALTAVMALNGAAPDFTPRGDLALKPWVANDQGLRLPPELAMPAVTAPEPYAGQIAALGAQVGAVVARQNMKDKSGASVMDPKTQVTSVHGHSVLDLALEPLEATFALPLVH
;
A
#
# COMPACT_ATOMS: atom_id res chain seq x y z
N ALA A 1 -4.22 3.31 5.30
CA ALA A 1 -4.50 3.75 6.68
C ALA A 1 -5.04 5.18 6.73
N GLN A 2 -4.25 6.23 6.43
CA GLN A 2 -4.74 7.62 6.53
C GLN A 2 -5.98 7.91 5.68
N TYR A 3 -6.04 7.37 4.45
CA TYR A 3 -7.22 7.45 3.58
C TYR A 3 -8.50 6.95 4.26
N LEU A 4 -8.44 5.92 5.11
CA LEU A 4 -9.63 5.39 5.78
C LEU A 4 -10.18 6.34 6.85
N GLY A 5 -9.28 7.07 7.52
CA GLY A 5 -9.64 8.08 8.51
C GLY A 5 -10.47 9.23 7.92
N THR A 6 -10.33 9.53 6.63
CA THR A 6 -11.14 10.57 5.97
C THR A 6 -12.59 10.18 5.82
N ALA A 7 -12.93 8.89 5.90
CA ALA A 7 -14.30 8.39 5.95
C ALA A 7 -14.71 7.88 7.34
N GLY A 8 -13.85 8.04 8.36
CA GLY A 8 -14.14 7.66 9.74
C GLY A 8 -13.86 6.19 10.08
N TRP A 9 -13.21 5.44 9.20
CA TRP A 9 -12.88 4.03 9.44
C TRP A 9 -11.54 3.89 10.19
N GLY A 10 -11.58 3.15 11.29
CA GLY A 10 -10.42 2.80 12.10
C GLY A 10 -9.52 1.77 11.42
N THR A 11 -8.33 1.55 12.00
CA THR A 11 -7.42 0.51 11.53
C THR A 11 -6.91 -0.30 12.72
N THR A 12 -7.16 -1.60 12.70
CA THR A 12 -6.72 -2.56 13.73
C THR A 12 -5.29 -3.03 13.50
N THR A 13 -4.99 -3.42 12.25
CA THR A 13 -3.72 -4.02 11.84
C THR A 13 -3.32 -3.48 10.47
N ILE A 14 -2.02 -3.19 10.28
CA ILE A 14 -1.43 -2.82 8.99
C ILE A 14 -0.23 -3.71 8.75
N VAL A 15 -0.18 -4.35 7.60
CA VAL A 15 0.94 -5.20 7.19
C VAL A 15 1.40 -4.78 5.80
N SER A 16 2.71 -4.84 5.56
CA SER A 16 3.28 -4.81 4.22
C SER A 16 4.08 -6.08 4.04
N SER A 17 3.71 -6.88 3.05
CA SER A 17 4.33 -8.18 2.77
C SER A 17 5.70 -8.08 2.10
N GLY A 18 6.13 -6.86 1.73
CA GLY A 18 7.32 -6.64 0.93
C GLY A 18 7.01 -6.50 -0.57
N LYS A 19 8.06 -6.35 -1.37
CA LYS A 19 8.01 -6.02 -2.81
C LYS A 19 8.83 -7.01 -3.67
N ASP A 20 9.36 -8.03 -3.02
CA ASP A 20 10.20 -9.04 -3.64
C ASP A 20 9.31 -10.08 -4.33
N VAL A 21 9.88 -10.79 -5.32
CA VAL A 21 9.15 -11.86 -6.03
C VAL A 21 8.76 -12.97 -5.05
N TYR A 22 9.66 -13.28 -4.12
CA TYR A 22 9.46 -14.27 -3.07
C TYR A 22 9.33 -13.57 -1.73
N ILE A 23 8.16 -13.73 -1.12
CA ILE A 23 7.82 -13.20 0.19
C ILE A 23 7.47 -14.36 1.12
N HIS A 24 7.86 -14.24 2.39
CA HIS A 24 7.68 -15.32 3.37
C HIS A 24 6.21 -15.54 3.74
N TYR A 25 5.44 -14.45 3.85
CA TYR A 25 3.99 -14.48 4.05
C TYR A 25 3.32 -13.66 2.95
N ALA A 26 2.29 -14.24 2.34
CA ALA A 26 1.60 -13.69 1.19
C ALA A 26 0.13 -13.41 1.49
N ALA A 27 -0.59 -12.88 0.50
CA ALA A 27 -2.00 -12.54 0.61
C ALA A 27 -2.89 -13.67 1.19
N PRO A 28 -2.70 -14.97 0.87
CA PRO A 28 -3.50 -16.04 1.47
C PRO A 28 -3.28 -16.19 2.97
N ASP A 29 -2.04 -16.04 3.46
CA ASP A 29 -1.71 -16.14 4.89
C ASP A 29 -2.37 -15.01 5.68
N PHE A 30 -2.32 -13.79 5.12
CA PHE A 30 -2.97 -12.63 5.74
C PHE A 30 -4.50 -12.71 5.65
N ALA A 31 -5.06 -13.29 4.58
CA ALA A 31 -6.49 -13.55 4.48
C ALA A 31 -6.96 -14.55 5.54
N HIS A 32 -6.19 -15.61 5.78
CA HIS A 32 -6.46 -16.57 6.85
C HIS A 32 -6.39 -15.91 8.23
N ALA A 33 -5.35 -15.13 8.51
CA ALA A 33 -5.23 -14.39 9.78
C ALA A 33 -6.37 -13.38 9.97
N PHE A 34 -6.74 -12.65 8.92
CA PHE A 34 -7.86 -11.71 8.92
C PHE A 34 -9.20 -12.40 9.21
N GLY A 35 -9.44 -13.57 8.61
CA GLY A 35 -10.63 -14.38 8.88
C GLY A 35 -10.78 -14.74 10.37
N ASN A 36 -9.65 -15.01 11.04
CA ASN A 36 -9.60 -15.39 12.45
C ASN A 36 -9.51 -14.20 13.45
N ASP A 37 -9.38 -12.95 12.99
CA ASP A 37 -9.32 -11.78 13.88
C ASP A 37 -10.69 -11.13 14.10
N ASP A 38 -11.30 -11.38 15.26
CA ASP A 38 -12.64 -10.88 15.61
C ASP A 38 -12.76 -9.35 15.64
N ARG A 39 -11.64 -8.65 15.85
CA ARG A 39 -11.61 -7.17 15.90
C ARG A 39 -11.75 -6.56 14.51
N SER A 40 -11.25 -7.25 13.50
CA SER A 40 -11.21 -6.77 12.12
C SER A 40 -12.49 -7.17 11.37
N LYS A 41 -13.24 -6.17 10.92
CA LYS A 41 -14.56 -6.36 10.27
C LYS A 41 -14.52 -6.36 8.74
N ALA A 42 -13.55 -5.65 8.16
CA ALA A 42 -13.28 -5.62 6.73
C ALA A 42 -11.79 -5.41 6.50
N ALA A 43 -11.31 -5.75 5.31
CA ALA A 43 -9.93 -5.51 4.89
C ALA A 43 -9.86 -4.59 3.67
N VAL A 44 -8.74 -3.88 3.57
CA VAL A 44 -8.33 -3.20 2.34
C VAL A 44 -7.03 -3.82 1.88
N LEU A 45 -7.02 -4.34 0.66
CA LEU A 45 -5.84 -4.95 0.05
C LEU A 45 -5.32 -4.03 -1.05
N TYR A 46 -4.07 -3.61 -0.93
CA TYR A 46 -3.36 -2.91 -2.00
C TYR A 46 -2.50 -3.92 -2.77
N ALA A 47 -2.84 -4.14 -4.05
CA ALA A 47 -2.20 -5.13 -4.89
C ALA A 47 -1.55 -4.47 -6.12
N GLU A 48 -0.45 -5.06 -6.56
CA GLU A 48 0.28 -4.67 -7.77
C GLU A 48 0.29 -5.84 -8.76
N PRO A 49 0.48 -5.61 -10.07
CA PRO A 49 0.69 -6.68 -11.05
C PRO A 49 1.91 -7.53 -10.68
N GLY A 50 1.98 -8.75 -11.22
CA GLY A 50 3.08 -9.69 -11.02
C GLY A 50 2.79 -10.72 -9.94
N GLY A 51 3.01 -12.00 -10.26
CA GLY A 51 2.77 -13.13 -9.36
C GLY A 51 1.28 -13.45 -9.15
N TYR A 52 1.03 -14.56 -8.45
CA TYR A 52 -0.31 -15.17 -8.33
C TYR A 52 -0.82 -15.23 -6.88
N TYR A 53 -0.19 -14.50 -5.96
CA TYR A 53 -0.49 -14.58 -4.53
C TYR A 53 -1.95 -14.25 -4.20
N GLU A 54 -2.60 -13.41 -4.99
CA GLU A 54 -3.98 -12.98 -4.79
C GLU A 54 -5.01 -13.92 -5.44
N GLN A 55 -4.57 -14.90 -6.23
CA GLN A 55 -5.47 -15.75 -7.00
C GLN A 55 -6.14 -16.80 -6.11
N GLY A 56 -7.46 -16.96 -6.25
CA GLY A 56 -8.20 -18.06 -5.64
C GLY A 56 -8.31 -18.00 -4.10
N ILE A 57 -8.02 -16.85 -3.49
CA ILE A 57 -8.20 -16.65 -2.05
C ILE A 57 -9.69 -16.74 -1.70
N ASP A 58 -10.01 -17.56 -0.70
CA ASP A 58 -11.33 -17.60 -0.09
C ASP A 58 -11.47 -16.51 0.98
N TRP A 59 -12.21 -15.46 0.65
CA TRP A 59 -12.42 -14.31 1.53
C TRP A 59 -13.62 -14.55 2.46
N THR A 60 -13.33 -14.76 3.74
CA THR A 60 -14.35 -15.04 4.77
C THR A 60 -15.03 -13.79 5.33
N LYS A 61 -14.49 -12.61 5.06
CA LYS A 61 -14.98 -11.29 5.49
C LYS A 61 -14.86 -10.28 4.35
N PRO A 62 -15.59 -9.15 4.38
CA PRO A 62 -15.60 -8.18 3.30
C PRO A 62 -14.22 -7.57 2.99
N VAL A 63 -13.91 -7.41 1.70
CA VAL A 63 -12.62 -6.83 1.24
C VAL A 63 -12.82 -5.78 0.16
N VAL A 64 -12.08 -4.67 0.27
CA VAL A 64 -11.86 -3.72 -0.84
C VAL A 64 -10.48 -3.95 -1.41
N ALA A 65 -10.40 -4.44 -2.65
CA ALA A 65 -9.13 -4.62 -3.35
C ALA A 65 -8.83 -3.39 -4.22
N CYS A 66 -7.68 -2.75 -3.99
CA CYS A 66 -7.14 -1.71 -4.84
C CYS A 66 -6.01 -2.29 -5.70
N VAL A 67 -6.27 -2.49 -6.98
CA VAL A 67 -5.25 -2.97 -7.92
C VAL A 67 -4.71 -1.80 -8.70
N VAL A 68 -3.42 -1.50 -8.53
CA VAL A 68 -2.74 -0.41 -9.22
C VAL A 68 -1.84 -0.95 -10.34
N GLY A 69 -1.23 -0.04 -11.10
CA GLY A 69 -0.12 -0.42 -11.95
C GLY A 69 -0.49 -0.93 -13.33
N ARG A 70 -1.73 -0.71 -13.81
CA ARG A 70 -2.12 -0.97 -15.21
C ARG A 70 -1.12 -0.43 -16.23
N TRP A 71 -0.54 0.75 -15.98
CA TRP A 71 0.45 1.36 -16.85
C TRP A 71 1.73 0.51 -17.02
N LYS A 72 2.04 -0.40 -16.08
CA LYS A 72 3.19 -1.30 -16.16
C LYS A 72 3.08 -2.29 -17.32
N SER A 73 1.87 -2.63 -17.78
CA SER A 73 1.67 -3.46 -18.99
C SER A 73 2.20 -2.80 -20.27
N LYS A 74 2.41 -1.49 -20.25
CA LYS A 74 2.94 -0.70 -21.38
C LYS A 74 4.47 -0.53 -21.33
N LEU A 75 5.13 -1.12 -20.34
CA LEU A 75 6.58 -1.00 -20.17
C LEU A 75 7.30 -2.28 -20.60
N THR A 76 8.45 -2.10 -21.23
CA THR A 76 9.37 -3.19 -21.61
C THR A 76 10.49 -3.40 -20.60
N ARG A 77 10.54 -2.60 -19.52
CA ARG A 77 11.57 -2.64 -18.47
C ARG A 77 10.93 -2.63 -17.09
N ALA A 78 11.54 -3.39 -16.17
CA ALA A 78 11.17 -3.40 -14.76
C ALA A 78 11.26 -1.99 -14.16
N VAL A 79 10.23 -1.61 -13.39
CA VAL A 79 10.17 -0.34 -12.67
C VAL A 79 9.94 -0.57 -11.19
N GLY A 80 10.89 -0.10 -10.37
CA GLY A 80 10.75 0.01 -8.92
C GLY A 80 10.79 -1.32 -8.15
N HIS A 81 9.70 -2.09 -8.18
CA HIS A 81 9.54 -3.30 -7.36
C HIS A 81 9.87 -4.56 -8.15
N ALA A 82 10.72 -5.42 -7.57
CA ALA A 82 11.21 -6.64 -8.22
C ALA A 82 10.07 -7.62 -8.56
N GLY A 83 9.05 -7.72 -7.71
CA GLY A 83 7.87 -8.56 -7.94
C GLY A 83 6.85 -7.99 -8.93
N ALA A 84 6.96 -6.72 -9.35
CA ALA A 84 5.89 -6.05 -10.08
C ALA A 84 6.02 -6.10 -11.62
N MET A 85 6.63 -7.17 -12.12
CA MET A 85 6.71 -7.49 -13.54
C MET A 85 5.56 -8.44 -13.88
N ALA A 86 4.63 -8.01 -14.73
CA ALA A 86 3.58 -8.89 -15.21
C ALA A 86 4.18 -9.96 -16.15
N GLY A 87 3.99 -11.23 -15.80
CA GLY A 87 4.10 -12.37 -16.69
C GLY A 87 2.77 -12.66 -17.42
N SER A 88 2.50 -13.94 -17.70
CA SER A 88 1.28 -14.35 -18.40
C SER A 88 0.12 -14.54 -17.42
N GLY A 89 -0.82 -13.59 -17.38
CA GLY A 89 -2.07 -13.74 -16.63
C GLY A 89 -2.05 -13.19 -15.21
N ASP A 90 -1.05 -12.39 -14.84
CA ASP A 90 -0.89 -11.71 -13.54
C ASP A 90 -0.80 -10.18 -13.69
N SER A 91 -1.29 -9.64 -14.81
CA SER A 91 -1.39 -8.20 -15.01
C SER A 91 -2.36 -7.58 -14.00
N ALA A 92 -2.33 -6.25 -13.88
CA ALA A 92 -3.26 -5.54 -13.00
C ALA A 92 -4.70 -5.85 -13.42
N GLU A 93 -4.96 -5.83 -14.73
CA GLU A 93 -6.25 -6.16 -15.32
C GLU A 93 -6.66 -7.62 -15.07
N ASP A 94 -5.73 -8.57 -15.02
CA ASP A 94 -6.04 -9.97 -14.69
C ASP A 94 -6.41 -10.11 -13.20
N LYS A 95 -5.63 -9.49 -12.32
CA LYS A 95 -5.90 -9.48 -10.87
C LYS A 95 -7.23 -8.80 -10.53
N GLU A 96 -7.55 -7.71 -11.19
CA GLU A 96 -8.87 -7.07 -11.10
C GLU A 96 -9.99 -8.07 -11.37
N ARG A 97 -9.86 -8.88 -12.44
CA ARG A 97 -10.87 -9.91 -12.76
C ARG A 97 -10.94 -11.02 -11.72
N TRP A 98 -9.81 -11.40 -11.12
CA TRP A 98 -9.81 -12.37 -10.01
C TRP A 98 -10.61 -11.85 -8.81
N PHE A 99 -10.36 -10.61 -8.39
CA PHE A 99 -11.11 -9.99 -7.29
C PHE A 99 -12.57 -9.77 -7.64
N MET A 100 -12.88 -9.33 -8.86
CA MET A 100 -14.26 -9.18 -9.34
C MET A 100 -15.03 -10.50 -9.26
N GLY A 101 -14.40 -11.60 -9.69
CA GLY A 101 -14.95 -12.95 -9.56
C GLY A 101 -15.14 -13.37 -8.09
N ALA A 102 -14.13 -13.15 -7.25
CA ALA A 102 -14.18 -13.50 -5.82
C ALA A 102 -15.29 -12.74 -5.07
N PHE A 103 -15.49 -11.47 -5.39
CA PHE A 103 -16.51 -10.62 -4.74
C PHE A 103 -17.88 -10.70 -5.43
N GLY A 104 -17.97 -11.34 -6.60
CA GLY A 104 -19.20 -11.46 -7.38
C GLY A 104 -19.70 -10.12 -7.92
N VAL A 105 -18.79 -9.22 -8.29
CA VAL A 105 -19.12 -7.89 -8.83
C VAL A 105 -18.87 -7.84 -10.34
N PRO A 106 -19.77 -7.22 -11.14
CA PRO A 106 -19.64 -7.20 -12.60
C PRO A 106 -18.66 -6.15 -13.12
N GLY A 107 -18.15 -5.27 -12.26
CA GLY A 107 -17.30 -4.16 -12.66
C GLY A 107 -16.52 -3.56 -11.50
N LEU A 108 -15.73 -2.54 -11.85
CA LEU A 108 -14.94 -1.76 -10.91
C LEU A 108 -15.82 -0.70 -10.26
N PHE A 109 -15.51 -0.38 -9.01
CA PHE A 109 -16.12 0.72 -8.30
C PHE A 109 -15.50 2.05 -8.76
N THR A 110 -16.35 3.03 -9.04
CA THR A 110 -16.00 4.47 -8.96
C THR A 110 -17.05 5.20 -8.12
N PRO A 111 -16.74 6.39 -7.59
CA PRO A 111 -17.71 7.19 -6.83
C PRO A 111 -19.00 7.49 -7.63
N GLU A 112 -18.88 7.70 -8.94
CA GLU A 112 -20.00 8.00 -9.85
C GLU A 112 -20.82 6.76 -10.21
N HIS A 113 -20.16 5.59 -10.25
CA HIS A 113 -20.77 4.31 -10.60
C HIS A 113 -20.37 3.25 -9.56
N PRO A 114 -20.99 3.27 -8.37
CA PRO A 114 -20.61 2.39 -7.29
C PRO A 114 -21.02 0.94 -7.61
N VAL A 115 -20.03 0.10 -7.88
CA VAL A 115 -20.21 -1.34 -8.07
C VAL A 115 -19.63 -2.08 -6.86
N VAL A 116 -20.51 -2.59 -6.00
CA VAL A 116 -20.13 -3.28 -4.75
C VAL A 116 -21.01 -4.51 -4.50
N SER A 117 -20.53 -5.43 -3.68
CA SER A 117 -21.33 -6.47 -3.04
C SER A 117 -21.05 -6.49 -1.53
N ALA A 118 -21.84 -7.27 -0.77
CA ALA A 118 -21.54 -7.48 0.65
C ALA A 118 -20.16 -8.15 0.86
N LYS A 119 -19.65 -8.89 -0.14
CA LYS A 119 -18.33 -9.52 -0.08
C LYS A 119 -17.18 -8.55 -0.35
N GLY A 120 -17.42 -7.48 -1.10
CA GLY A 120 -16.34 -6.57 -1.44
C GLY A 120 -16.56 -5.68 -2.66
N ALA A 121 -15.48 -4.99 -3.02
CA ALA A 121 -15.40 -4.11 -4.18
C ALA A 121 -13.97 -4.08 -4.74
N VAL A 122 -13.83 -3.73 -6.02
CA VAL A 122 -12.54 -3.57 -6.69
C VAL A 122 -12.39 -2.13 -7.16
N VAL A 123 -11.31 -1.45 -6.76
CA VAL A 123 -10.98 -0.09 -7.18
C VAL A 123 -9.62 -0.07 -7.87
N THR A 124 -9.40 0.92 -8.73
CA THR A 124 -8.10 1.14 -9.41
C THR A 124 -7.39 2.42 -8.96
N ASN A 125 -8.07 3.21 -8.13
CA ASN A 125 -7.54 4.43 -7.54
C ASN A 125 -7.64 4.34 -6.02
N ILE A 126 -6.52 4.61 -5.34
CA ILE A 126 -6.42 4.61 -3.87
C ILE A 126 -7.41 5.61 -3.26
N ALA A 127 -7.69 6.72 -3.94
CA ALA A 127 -8.60 7.74 -3.48
C ALA A 127 -10.05 7.23 -3.32
N ASP A 128 -10.42 6.18 -4.05
CA ASP A 128 -11.79 5.64 -4.03
C ASP A 128 -12.01 4.60 -2.92
N ILE A 129 -10.92 4.10 -2.30
CA ILE A 129 -10.97 3.10 -1.22
C ILE A 129 -11.94 3.51 -0.10
N PRO A 130 -11.93 4.75 0.43
CA PRO A 130 -12.79 5.10 1.56
C PRO A 130 -14.28 5.05 1.18
N ALA A 131 -14.63 5.49 -0.04
CA ALA A 131 -15.99 5.44 -0.55
C ALA A 131 -16.44 3.99 -0.80
N ALA A 132 -15.59 3.19 -1.43
CA ALA A 132 -15.84 1.77 -1.69
C ALA A 132 -16.03 0.99 -0.38
N LEU A 133 -15.16 1.18 0.61
CA LEU A 133 -15.28 0.53 1.91
C LEU A 133 -16.58 0.93 2.61
N THR A 134 -16.92 2.21 2.58
CA THR A 134 -18.17 2.69 3.18
C THR A 134 -19.39 2.04 2.54
N ALA A 135 -19.41 1.93 1.20
CA ALA A 135 -20.50 1.28 0.47
C ALA A 135 -20.60 -0.22 0.77
N VAL A 136 -19.48 -0.94 0.81
CA VAL A 136 -19.43 -2.37 1.18
C VAL A 136 -19.90 -2.58 2.62
N MET A 137 -19.44 -1.76 3.55
CA MET A 137 -19.79 -1.88 4.97
C MET A 137 -21.25 -1.53 5.26
N ALA A 138 -21.84 -0.60 4.51
CA ALA A 138 -23.26 -0.30 4.58
C ALA A 138 -24.12 -1.54 4.22
N LEU A 139 -23.71 -2.34 3.23
CA LEU A 139 -24.38 -3.61 2.89
C LEU A 139 -24.26 -4.67 3.99
N ASN A 140 -23.27 -4.53 4.87
CA ASN A 140 -23.04 -5.40 6.01
C ASN A 140 -23.61 -4.82 7.32
N GLY A 141 -24.40 -3.73 7.25
CA GLY A 141 -25.03 -3.11 8.42
C GLY A 141 -24.05 -2.42 9.38
N ALA A 142 -22.86 -2.05 8.90
CA ALA A 142 -21.84 -1.38 9.70
C ALA A 142 -21.67 0.09 9.30
N ALA A 143 -21.45 0.94 10.31
CA ALA A 143 -21.18 2.37 10.16
C ALA A 143 -19.71 2.68 10.52
N PRO A 144 -19.17 3.83 10.06
CA PRO A 144 -17.82 4.25 10.42
C PRO A 144 -17.58 4.31 11.94
N ASP A 145 -16.38 3.96 12.38
CA ASP A 145 -16.00 3.91 13.80
C ASP A 145 -15.94 5.30 14.45
N PHE A 146 -15.63 6.33 13.65
CA PHE A 146 -15.44 7.70 14.08
C PHE A 146 -16.11 8.68 13.14
N THR A 147 -16.29 9.92 13.59
CA THR A 147 -16.60 11.03 12.67
C THR A 147 -15.49 11.17 11.63
N PRO A 148 -15.82 11.28 10.33
CA PRO A 148 -14.86 11.56 9.26
C PRO A 148 -13.92 12.72 9.62
N ARG A 149 -12.61 12.55 9.40
CA ARG A 149 -11.62 13.61 9.66
C ARG A 149 -10.81 13.93 8.42
N GLY A 150 -10.86 15.20 8.02
CA GLY A 150 -10.09 15.70 6.89
C GLY A 150 -10.70 15.32 5.54
N ASP A 151 -9.88 15.45 4.50
CA ASP A 151 -10.21 15.16 3.11
C ASP A 151 -8.92 14.70 2.40
N LEU A 152 -9.03 14.30 1.13
CA LEU A 152 -7.87 13.93 0.30
C LEU A 152 -7.28 15.11 -0.46
N ALA A 153 -7.64 16.35 -0.11
CA ALA A 153 -7.08 17.53 -0.75
C ALA A 153 -5.61 17.66 -0.38
N LEU A 154 -4.78 18.03 -1.36
CA LEU A 154 -3.38 18.31 -1.12
C LEU A 154 -3.27 19.56 -0.25
N LYS A 155 -2.79 19.36 0.98
CA LYS A 155 -2.61 20.37 2.01
C LYS A 155 -1.11 20.59 2.24
N PRO A 156 -0.43 21.44 1.45
CA PRO A 156 0.99 21.63 1.60
C PRO A 156 1.28 22.25 2.97
N TRP A 157 2.18 21.66 3.74
CA TRP A 157 2.63 22.22 5.03
C TRP A 157 3.86 23.12 4.87
N VAL A 158 4.54 23.01 3.74
CA VAL A 158 5.70 23.81 3.36
C VAL A 158 5.52 24.23 1.90
N ALA A 159 5.65 25.52 1.63
CA ALA A 159 5.59 26.08 0.29
C ALA A 159 6.75 27.06 0.08
N ASN A 160 7.30 27.11 -1.13
CA ASN A 160 8.30 28.08 -1.54
C ASN A 160 8.17 28.34 -3.03
N ASP A 161 7.47 29.42 -3.37
CA ASP A 161 7.29 29.82 -4.77
C ASP A 161 8.53 30.51 -5.36
N GLN A 162 9.62 30.64 -4.59
CA GLN A 162 10.87 31.31 -4.97
C GLN A 162 10.67 32.74 -5.52
N GLY A 163 9.63 33.42 -5.04
CA GLY A 163 9.26 34.77 -5.49
C GLY A 163 8.48 34.81 -6.81
N LEU A 164 8.13 33.66 -7.39
CA LEU A 164 7.26 33.58 -8.56
C LEU A 164 5.83 34.02 -8.19
N ARG A 165 5.22 34.81 -9.06
CA ARG A 165 3.78 35.13 -8.98
C ARG A 165 3.01 34.05 -9.71
N LEU A 166 2.58 33.02 -8.97
CA LEU A 166 1.79 31.94 -9.52
C LEU A 166 0.33 32.39 -9.76
N PRO A 167 -0.31 31.96 -10.86
CA PRO A 167 -1.76 32.09 -11.02
C PRO A 167 -2.52 31.46 -9.85
N PRO A 168 -3.71 31.97 -9.46
CA PRO A 168 -4.47 31.44 -8.33
C PRO A 168 -4.76 29.93 -8.41
N GLU A 169 -4.87 29.38 -9.62
CA GLU A 169 -5.14 27.97 -9.87
C GLU A 169 -3.92 27.07 -9.59
N LEU A 170 -2.72 27.65 -9.57
CA LEU A 170 -1.45 26.97 -9.29
C LEU A 170 -0.85 27.37 -7.94
N ALA A 171 -1.30 28.49 -7.38
CA ALA A 171 -0.91 28.98 -6.07
C ALA A 171 -1.55 28.10 -5.00
N MET A 172 -0.78 27.19 -4.43
CA MET A 172 -1.21 26.34 -3.32
C MET A 172 -0.64 26.89 -2.00
N PRO A 173 -1.41 27.70 -1.25
CA PRO A 173 -0.90 28.27 -0.01
C PRO A 173 -0.63 27.17 1.01
N ALA A 174 0.49 27.31 1.73
CA ALA A 174 0.78 26.42 2.85
C ALA A 174 -0.31 26.54 3.90
N VAL A 175 -0.75 25.40 4.43
CA VAL A 175 -1.69 25.32 5.56
C VAL A 175 -0.96 24.87 6.81
N THR A 176 -1.52 25.19 7.98
CA THR A 176 -0.98 24.71 9.25
C THR A 176 -1.16 23.20 9.36
N ALA A 177 -0.05 22.49 9.58
CA ALA A 177 -0.06 21.07 9.87
C ALA A 177 -0.82 20.79 11.19
N PRO A 178 -1.43 19.61 11.37
CA PRO A 178 -1.96 19.21 12.66
C PRO A 178 -0.82 18.93 13.66
N GLU A 179 -1.08 19.07 14.96
CA GLU A 179 -0.12 18.69 15.99
C GLU A 179 0.04 17.15 16.06
N PRO A 180 1.25 16.62 16.36
CA PRO A 180 2.47 17.35 16.78
C PRO A 180 3.34 17.87 15.61
N TYR A 181 2.89 17.69 14.36
CA TYR A 181 3.72 17.99 13.19
C TYR A 181 3.97 19.48 13.00
N ALA A 182 3.00 20.35 13.33
CA ALA A 182 3.20 21.79 13.29
C ALA A 182 4.37 22.23 14.20
N GLY A 183 4.41 21.76 15.44
CA GLY A 183 5.54 22.01 16.34
C GLY A 183 6.87 21.49 15.80
N GLN A 184 6.87 20.29 15.20
CA GLN A 184 8.08 19.71 14.60
C GLN A 184 8.59 20.50 13.39
N ILE A 185 7.69 20.96 12.51
CA ILE A 185 8.05 21.79 11.35
C ILE A 185 8.62 23.13 11.81
N ALA A 186 8.02 23.76 12.82
CA ALA A 186 8.53 24.99 13.41
C ALA A 186 9.94 24.79 14.00
N ALA A 187 10.15 23.68 14.72
CA ALA A 187 11.45 23.33 15.27
C ALA A 187 12.50 23.06 14.18
N LEU A 188 12.13 22.38 13.09
CA LEU A 188 12.99 22.17 11.93
C LEU A 188 13.35 23.50 11.25
N GLY A 189 12.39 24.43 11.15
CA GLY A 189 12.60 25.78 10.62
C GLY A 189 13.73 26.53 11.34
N ALA A 190 13.85 26.33 12.66
CA ALA A 190 14.95 26.90 13.45
C ALA A 190 16.33 26.27 13.14
N GLN A 191 16.37 25.13 12.46
CA GLN A 191 17.60 24.42 12.06
C GLN A 191 17.98 24.65 10.58
N VAL A 192 17.13 25.30 9.78
CA VAL A 192 17.40 25.56 8.35
C VAL A 192 18.59 26.51 8.22
N GLY A 193 19.72 25.97 7.79
CA GLY A 193 21.05 26.60 7.79
C GLY A 193 22.16 25.65 8.27
N ALA A 194 21.80 24.61 9.04
CA ALA A 194 22.70 23.51 9.38
C ALA A 194 22.77 22.51 8.21
N VAL A 195 23.85 22.55 7.43
CA VAL A 195 24.13 21.54 6.41
C VAL A 195 24.47 20.23 7.12
N VAL A 196 23.50 19.36 7.33
CA VAL A 196 23.77 17.96 7.68
C VAL A 196 24.34 17.32 6.41
N ALA A 197 25.58 16.85 6.49
CA ALA A 197 26.23 16.15 5.37
C ALA A 197 25.32 15.01 4.89
N ARG A 198 24.85 15.09 3.64
CA ARG A 198 24.03 14.04 3.04
C ARG A 198 24.95 13.05 2.33
N GLN A 199 25.00 11.82 2.83
CA GLN A 199 25.66 10.71 2.16
C GLN A 199 24.65 9.99 1.26
N ASN A 200 25.03 9.68 0.02
CA ASN A 200 24.23 8.82 -0.84
C ASN A 200 24.23 7.39 -0.26
N MET A 201 23.04 6.89 0.11
CA MET A 201 22.83 5.58 0.73
C MET A 201 22.33 4.52 -0.25
N LYS A 202 22.15 4.87 -1.52
CA LYS A 202 21.77 3.90 -2.55
C LYS A 202 22.84 2.80 -2.63
N ASP A 203 22.40 1.55 -2.53
CA ASP A 203 23.24 0.33 -2.59
C ASP A 203 24.34 0.25 -1.51
N LYS A 204 24.18 0.98 -0.38
CA LYS A 204 25.13 0.96 0.75
C LYS A 204 24.72 0.04 1.90
N SER A 205 23.56 -0.62 1.82
CA SER A 205 23.22 -1.70 2.73
C SER A 205 24.10 -2.91 2.36
N GLY A 206 25.16 -3.17 3.13
CA GLY A 206 25.93 -4.41 3.02
C GLY A 206 25.15 -5.63 3.53
N ALA A 207 24.00 -5.40 4.18
CA ALA A 207 23.18 -6.43 4.77
C ALA A 207 22.22 -7.07 3.76
N SER A 208 21.69 -6.33 2.78
CA SER A 208 20.69 -6.85 1.84
C SER A 208 21.01 -6.47 0.40
N VAL A 209 21.14 -7.46 -0.49
CA VAL A 209 21.52 -7.25 -1.90
C VAL A 209 20.59 -8.05 -2.81
N MET A 210 20.05 -7.37 -3.83
CA MET A 210 19.24 -8.00 -4.88
C MET A 210 20.16 -8.52 -5.99
N ASP A 211 20.06 -9.80 -6.34
CA ASP A 211 20.73 -10.32 -7.54
C ASP A 211 20.04 -9.79 -8.80
N PRO A 212 20.73 -9.01 -9.66
CA PRO A 212 20.11 -8.39 -10.81
C PRO A 212 19.71 -9.38 -11.93
N LYS A 213 20.25 -10.60 -11.93
CA LYS A 213 19.93 -11.65 -12.91
C LYS A 213 18.76 -12.50 -12.44
N THR A 214 18.82 -12.99 -11.20
CA THR A 214 17.81 -13.92 -10.67
C THR A 214 16.64 -13.19 -10.03
N GLN A 215 16.80 -11.91 -9.69
CA GLN A 215 15.82 -11.12 -8.91
C GLN A 215 15.52 -11.73 -7.53
N VAL A 216 16.47 -12.51 -7.00
CA VAL A 216 16.40 -13.07 -5.66
C VAL A 216 17.21 -12.19 -4.72
N THR A 217 16.56 -11.71 -3.66
CA THR A 217 17.22 -10.95 -2.58
C THR A 217 18.08 -11.89 -1.74
N SER A 218 19.22 -11.38 -1.27
CA SER A 218 20.05 -12.03 -0.25
C SER A 218 20.18 -11.12 0.97
N VAL A 219 20.27 -11.72 2.16
CA VAL A 219 20.58 -11.06 3.42
C VAL A 219 21.87 -11.65 3.99
N HIS A 220 22.89 -10.82 4.21
CA HIS A 220 24.25 -11.23 4.62
C HIS A 220 24.83 -12.38 3.78
N GLY A 221 24.55 -12.38 2.47
CA GLY A 221 25.00 -13.41 1.54
C GLY A 221 24.15 -14.68 1.49
N HIS A 222 23.12 -14.80 2.34
CA HIS A 222 22.15 -15.90 2.30
C HIS A 222 20.94 -15.51 1.45
N SER A 223 20.60 -16.33 0.46
CA SER A 223 19.42 -16.13 -0.39
C SER A 223 18.14 -16.22 0.45
N VAL A 224 17.14 -15.37 0.16
CA VAL A 224 15.82 -15.49 0.81
C VAL A 224 15.15 -16.84 0.57
N LEU A 225 15.51 -17.54 -0.53
CA LEU A 225 15.01 -18.89 -0.81
C LEU A 225 15.61 -19.94 0.13
N ASP A 226 16.87 -19.78 0.51
CA ASP A 226 17.52 -20.67 1.48
C ASP A 226 16.96 -20.41 2.88
N LEU A 227 16.79 -19.12 3.23
CA LEU A 227 16.23 -18.71 4.52
C LEU A 227 14.77 -19.14 4.70
N ALA A 228 14.00 -19.29 3.63
CA ALA A 228 12.62 -19.78 3.69
C ALA A 228 12.51 -21.23 4.16
N LEU A 229 13.61 -22.00 4.11
CA LEU A 229 13.66 -23.38 4.61
C LEU A 229 14.04 -23.46 6.10
N GLU A 230 14.46 -22.33 6.68
CA GLU A 230 14.90 -22.25 8.07
C GLU A 230 13.76 -21.82 9.00
N PRO A 231 13.85 -22.14 10.32
CA PRO A 231 12.92 -21.62 11.31
C PRO A 231 12.89 -20.09 11.35
N LEU A 232 11.75 -19.52 11.72
CA LEU A 232 11.56 -18.07 11.82
C LEU A 232 12.60 -17.43 12.74
N GLU A 233 12.92 -18.08 13.86
CA GLU A 233 13.89 -17.64 14.85
C GLU A 233 15.30 -17.52 14.26
N ALA A 234 15.69 -18.45 13.37
CA ALA A 234 16.99 -18.42 12.70
C ALA A 234 17.06 -17.25 11.70
N THR A 235 15.98 -17.01 10.96
CA THR A 235 15.86 -15.88 10.02
C THR A 235 15.87 -14.53 10.75
N PHE A 236 15.28 -14.44 11.94
CA PHE A 236 15.29 -13.22 12.77
C PHE A 236 16.62 -12.98 13.48
N ALA A 237 17.36 -14.04 13.79
CA ALA A 237 18.69 -13.93 14.37
C ALA A 237 19.71 -13.40 13.36
N LEU A 238 19.56 -13.74 12.07
CA LEU A 238 20.55 -13.43 11.02
C LEU A 238 20.96 -11.95 10.94
N PRO A 239 20.04 -10.95 10.98
CA PRO A 239 20.42 -9.53 10.99
C PRO A 239 20.97 -9.04 12.33
N LEU A 240 20.90 -9.85 13.40
CA LEU A 240 21.34 -9.49 14.74
C LEU A 240 22.77 -9.96 15.06
N VAL A 241 23.32 -10.89 14.27
CA VAL A 241 24.67 -11.48 14.47
C VAL A 241 25.72 -10.96 13.48
N HIS A 242 25.36 -10.07 12.56
CA HIS A 242 26.23 -9.41 11.60
C HIS A 242 26.10 -7.89 11.67
#